data_AF-A0A1H1DAP9-F1
#
_entry.id   AF-A0A1H1DAP9-F1
#
_cell.length_a   1.000
_cell.length_b   1.000
_cell.length_c   1.000
_cell.angle_alpha   90.00
_cell.angle_beta   90.00
_cell.angle_gamma   90.00
#
_symmetry.space_group_name_H-M   'P 1'
#
loop_
_entity.id
_entity.type
_entity.pdbx_description
1 polymer ?
#
loop_
_entity_poly.entity_id
_entity_poly.type
_entity_poly.pdbx_seq_one_letter_code
_entity_poly.pdbx_strand_id
1 'polypeptide(L)'
;MNTAALREQISLAHQHEASTGQLAKQLEEQLPHLHSAISLVDGDRNIVMTRFVTAYIELVPDLLEAANDVAREAGIESQIKPVLKIAEQFFLQPPAILAGHLGLDGLLDEAYLAHRLVEEVNDLYIKHFGQPLIPADTTVANLIAHQLIGEAFANQLDEAVHHAVDEMLNEDSFALESVEAYREQLKSPETEAAWKRWPCLSRQLGVELALDQPA
;
A
#
# COMPACT_ATOMS: atom_id res chain seq x y z
N MET A 1 11.73 -6.06 -10.22
CA MET A 1 11.14 -4.73 -9.96
C MET A 1 12.21 -3.65 -10.05
N ASN A 2 11.88 -2.41 -10.41
CA ASN A 2 12.79 -1.27 -10.37
C ASN A 2 12.55 -0.40 -9.13
N THR A 3 12.65 -1.01 -7.95
CA THR A 3 12.40 -0.34 -6.66
C THR A 3 13.44 0.71 -6.31
N ALA A 4 14.63 0.64 -6.92
CA ALA A 4 15.64 1.70 -6.83
C ALA A 4 15.14 3.03 -7.37
N ALA A 5 14.44 3.02 -8.53
CA ALA A 5 13.86 4.24 -9.09
C ALA A 5 12.71 4.78 -8.23
N LEU A 6 11.91 3.91 -7.59
CA LEU A 6 10.88 4.35 -6.63
C LEU A 6 11.53 5.04 -5.43
N ARG A 7 12.59 4.47 -4.85
CA ARG A 7 13.31 5.08 -3.73
C ARG A 7 13.93 6.42 -4.10
N GLU A 8 14.42 6.58 -5.33
CA GLU A 8 14.91 7.86 -5.84
C GLU A 8 13.80 8.90 -5.93
N GLN A 9 12.63 8.54 -6.49
CA GLN A 9 11.45 9.41 -6.54
C GLN A 9 11.00 9.87 -5.15
N ILE A 10 10.90 8.92 -4.20
CA ILE A 10 10.55 9.23 -2.80
C ILE A 10 11.57 10.17 -2.16
N SER A 11 12.87 9.96 -2.41
CA SER A 11 13.92 10.87 -1.94
C SER A 11 13.78 12.29 -2.48
N LEU A 12 13.44 12.44 -3.77
CA LEU A 12 13.19 13.75 -4.38
C LEU A 12 11.95 14.43 -3.76
N ALA A 13 10.89 13.67 -3.48
CA ALA A 13 9.71 14.19 -2.80
C ALA A 13 10.01 14.66 -1.37
N HIS A 14 10.87 13.95 -0.64
CA HIS A 14 11.35 14.42 0.67
C HIS A 14 12.14 15.72 0.59
N GLN A 15 13.01 15.87 -0.41
CA GLN A 15 13.77 17.11 -0.61
C GLN A 15 12.83 18.28 -0.94
N HIS A 16 11.82 18.03 -1.76
CA HIS A 16 10.77 19.01 -2.05
C HIS A 16 10.06 19.43 -0.78
N GLU A 17 9.56 18.47 0.02
CA GLU A 17 8.86 18.77 1.28
C GLU A 17 9.74 19.54 2.27
N ALA A 18 11.01 19.16 2.42
CA ALA A 18 11.95 19.88 3.30
C ALA A 18 12.15 21.34 2.88
N SER A 19 11.96 21.65 1.59
CA SER A 19 12.10 23.01 1.05
C SER A 19 10.80 23.82 1.04
N THR A 20 9.64 23.18 0.90
CA THR A 20 8.34 23.86 0.69
C THR A 20 7.39 23.78 1.88
N GLY A 21 7.48 22.71 2.68
CA GLY A 21 6.52 22.36 3.72
C GLY A 21 5.10 22.20 3.17
N GLN A 22 4.96 21.70 1.95
CA GLN A 22 3.69 21.63 1.22
C GLN A 22 2.74 20.62 1.84
N LEU A 23 3.22 19.41 2.12
CA LEU A 23 2.44 18.36 2.77
C LEU A 23 1.96 18.83 4.14
N ALA A 24 2.85 19.39 4.96
CA ALA A 24 2.48 19.87 6.30
C ALA A 24 1.35 20.92 6.24
N LYS A 25 1.40 21.88 5.30
CA LYS A 25 0.34 22.89 5.13
C LYS A 25 -0.98 22.26 4.66
N GLN A 26 -0.94 21.33 3.73
CA GLN A 26 -2.12 20.64 3.23
C GLN A 26 -2.79 19.81 4.34
N LEU A 27 -2.00 19.09 5.13
CA LEU A 27 -2.51 18.35 6.28
C LEU A 27 -3.13 19.27 7.34
N GLU A 28 -2.56 20.44 7.57
CA GLU A 28 -3.14 21.48 8.46
C GLU A 28 -4.57 21.86 8.06
N GLU A 29 -4.87 21.92 6.76
CA GLU A 29 -6.19 22.23 6.22
C GLU A 29 -7.16 21.03 6.27
N GLN A 30 -6.64 19.81 6.08
CA GLN A 30 -7.44 18.58 6.04
C GLN A 30 -7.74 18.00 7.43
N LEU A 31 -6.81 18.10 8.39
CA LEU A 31 -6.93 17.49 9.72
C LEU A 31 -8.18 17.87 10.53
N PRO A 32 -8.74 19.09 10.44
CA PRO A 32 -10.01 19.43 11.08
C PRO A 32 -11.21 18.64 10.56
N HIS A 33 -11.12 18.10 9.34
CA HIS A 33 -12.18 17.32 8.68
C HIS A 33 -11.97 15.81 8.81
N LEU A 34 -10.87 15.39 9.45
CA LEU A 34 -10.56 13.98 9.65
C LEU A 34 -11.64 13.31 10.51
N HIS A 35 -12.08 12.13 10.08
CA HIS A 35 -13.10 11.37 10.80
C HIS A 35 -12.70 11.12 12.27
N SER A 36 -13.65 11.28 13.20
CA SER A 36 -13.42 11.19 14.65
C SER A 36 -12.89 9.84 15.13
N ALA A 37 -13.09 8.78 14.33
CA ALA A 37 -12.57 7.43 14.60
C ALA A 37 -11.04 7.32 14.44
N ILE A 38 -10.39 8.26 13.75
CA ILE A 38 -8.93 8.29 13.64
C ILE A 38 -8.38 9.00 14.89
N SER A 39 -7.89 8.20 15.84
CA SER A 39 -7.27 8.70 17.05
C SER A 39 -5.77 8.83 16.85
N LEU A 40 -5.23 10.00 17.16
CA LEU A 40 -3.80 10.27 17.12
C LEU A 40 -3.28 10.24 18.57
N VAL A 41 -2.20 9.50 18.81
CA VAL A 41 -1.53 9.47 20.12
C VAL A 41 -1.06 10.87 20.50
N ASP A 42 -1.02 11.19 21.80
CA ASP A 42 -0.64 12.49 22.36
C ASP A 42 0.53 13.16 21.61
N GLY A 43 0.28 14.34 21.05
CA GLY A 43 1.25 15.08 20.25
C GLY A 43 0.60 16.06 19.28
N ASP A 44 1.42 16.75 18.50
CA ASP A 44 0.94 17.61 17.42
C ASP A 44 0.39 16.74 16.28
N ARG A 45 -0.91 16.89 15.99
CA ARG A 45 -1.62 16.10 14.97
C ARG A 45 -0.97 16.20 13.59
N ASN A 46 -0.46 17.38 13.23
CA ASN A 46 0.18 17.60 11.94
C ASN A 46 1.51 16.85 11.84
N ILE A 47 2.31 16.88 12.91
CA ILE A 47 3.57 16.14 12.98
C ILE A 47 3.33 14.63 12.90
N VAL A 48 2.33 14.11 13.64
CA VAL A 48 1.99 12.68 13.60
C VAL A 48 1.54 12.28 12.20
N MET A 49 0.69 13.09 11.55
CA MET A 49 0.15 12.76 10.24
C MET A 49 1.20 12.89 9.12
N THR A 50 2.07 13.90 9.17
CA THR A 50 3.18 14.04 8.23
C THR A 50 4.13 12.84 8.30
N ARG A 51 4.41 12.36 9.52
CA ARG A 51 5.21 11.14 9.74
C ARG A 51 4.49 9.90 9.21
N PHE A 52 3.17 9.82 9.40
CA PHE A 52 2.37 8.74 8.85
C PHE A 52 2.46 8.69 7.31
N VAL A 53 2.17 9.80 6.63
CA VAL A 53 2.22 9.88 5.16
C VAL A 53 3.61 9.52 4.64
N THR A 54 4.65 10.07 5.26
CA THR A 54 6.06 9.74 4.93
C THR A 54 6.31 8.24 4.99
N ALA A 55 6.04 7.61 6.14
CA ALA A 55 6.32 6.19 6.32
C ALA A 55 5.42 5.29 5.46
N TYR A 56 4.20 5.74 5.16
CA TYR A 56 3.28 5.04 4.26
C TYR A 56 3.82 4.98 2.83
N ILE A 57 4.36 6.10 2.33
CA ILE A 57 5.02 6.19 1.02
C ILE A 57 6.32 5.39 1.00
N GLU A 58 7.16 5.55 2.03
CA GLU A 58 8.46 4.87 2.14
C GLU A 58 8.35 3.35 2.20
N LEU A 59 7.21 2.80 2.64
CA LEU A 59 7.00 1.35 2.72
C LEU A 59 6.83 0.70 1.32
N VAL A 60 6.37 1.45 0.32
CA VAL A 60 5.96 0.86 -0.97
C VAL A 60 7.07 0.08 -1.67
N PRO A 61 8.31 0.59 -1.81
CA PRO A 61 9.38 -0.17 -2.46
C PRO A 61 9.67 -1.50 -1.75
N ASP A 62 9.67 -1.50 -0.42
CA ASP A 62 9.88 -2.71 0.38
C ASP A 62 8.71 -3.70 0.20
N LEU A 63 7.47 -3.21 0.20
CA LEU A 63 6.28 -4.01 -0.04
C LEU A 63 6.33 -4.71 -1.41
N LEU A 64 6.68 -3.97 -2.47
CA LEU A 64 6.76 -4.53 -3.83
C LEU A 64 7.93 -5.51 -3.99
N GLU A 65 9.07 -5.28 -3.31
CA GLU A 65 10.17 -6.25 -3.27
C GLU A 65 9.74 -7.53 -2.58
N ALA A 66 9.13 -7.44 -1.40
CA ALA A 66 8.66 -8.59 -0.64
C ALA A 66 7.60 -9.39 -1.39
N ALA A 67 6.65 -8.71 -2.04
CA ALA A 67 5.66 -9.32 -2.90
C ALA A 67 6.30 -10.14 -4.03
N ASN A 68 7.29 -9.56 -4.70
CA ASN A 68 7.99 -10.20 -5.82
C ASN A 68 8.83 -11.39 -5.34
N ASP A 69 9.50 -11.27 -4.19
CA ASP A 69 10.30 -12.33 -3.61
C ASP A 69 9.43 -13.52 -3.17
N VAL A 70 8.31 -13.28 -2.49
CA VAL A 70 7.36 -14.33 -2.12
C VAL A 70 6.77 -14.98 -3.37
N ALA A 71 6.40 -14.21 -4.39
CA ALA A 71 5.88 -14.77 -5.64
C ALA A 71 6.91 -15.66 -6.36
N ARG A 72 8.19 -15.27 -6.36
CA ARG A 72 9.28 -16.08 -6.90
C ARG A 72 9.50 -17.34 -6.09
N GLU A 73 9.51 -17.24 -4.76
CA GLU A 73 9.66 -18.38 -3.87
C GLU A 73 8.50 -19.37 -4.01
N ALA A 74 7.27 -18.89 -4.19
CA ALA A 74 6.07 -19.72 -4.40
C ALA A 74 5.89 -20.23 -5.84
N GLY A 75 6.81 -19.91 -6.76
CA GLY A 75 6.72 -20.35 -8.16
C GLY A 75 5.60 -19.69 -8.97
N ILE A 76 5.03 -18.59 -8.48
CA ILE A 76 3.90 -17.85 -9.08
C ILE A 76 4.32 -16.47 -9.61
N GLU A 77 5.63 -16.26 -9.84
CA GLU A 77 6.17 -14.99 -10.31
C GLU A 77 5.49 -14.54 -11.62
N SER A 78 5.20 -15.48 -12.53
CA SER A 78 4.56 -15.17 -13.82
C SER A 78 3.18 -14.53 -13.69
N GLN A 79 2.43 -14.88 -12.64
CA GLN A 79 1.09 -14.39 -12.38
C GLN A 79 1.13 -13.05 -11.64
N ILE A 80 2.04 -12.91 -10.67
CA ILE A 80 2.07 -11.74 -9.77
C ILE A 80 2.87 -10.57 -10.33
N LYS A 81 3.96 -10.85 -11.05
CA LYS A 81 4.86 -9.80 -11.57
C LYS A 81 4.16 -8.78 -12.47
N PRO A 82 3.20 -9.14 -13.35
CA PRO A 82 2.43 -8.15 -14.09
C PRO A 82 1.69 -7.16 -13.18
N VAL A 83 1.06 -7.66 -12.12
CA VAL A 83 0.33 -6.83 -11.15
C VAL A 83 1.30 -5.88 -10.42
N LEU A 84 2.42 -6.39 -9.90
CA LEU A 84 3.43 -5.54 -9.25
C LEU A 84 4.02 -4.49 -10.20
N LYS A 85 4.08 -4.78 -11.50
CA LYS A 85 4.55 -3.83 -12.52
C LYS A 85 3.58 -2.67 -12.73
N ILE A 86 2.28 -2.86 -12.52
CA ILE A 86 1.31 -1.76 -12.54
C ILE A 86 1.55 -0.81 -11.36
N ALA A 87 1.73 -1.34 -10.14
CA ALA A 87 2.09 -0.50 -8.99
C ALA A 87 3.38 0.30 -9.23
N GLU A 88 4.43 -0.34 -9.79
CA GLU A 88 5.67 0.36 -10.19
C GLU A 88 5.41 1.45 -11.24
N GLN A 89 4.53 1.18 -12.22
CA GLN A 89 4.20 2.14 -13.28
C GLN A 89 3.45 3.36 -12.74
N PHE A 90 2.53 3.19 -11.78
CA PHE A 90 1.85 4.33 -11.16
C PHE A 90 2.84 5.30 -10.53
N PHE A 91 3.88 4.79 -9.85
CA PHE A 91 4.94 5.62 -9.28
C PHE A 91 5.84 6.29 -10.33
N LEU A 92 6.25 5.56 -11.36
CA LEU A 92 7.25 6.07 -12.32
C LEU A 92 6.64 6.90 -13.45
N GLN A 93 5.38 6.65 -13.77
CA GLN A 93 4.61 7.28 -14.83
C GLN A 93 3.16 7.49 -14.36
N PRO A 94 2.93 8.44 -13.44
CA PRO A 94 1.60 8.67 -12.90
C PRO A 94 0.62 8.98 -14.03
N PRO A 95 -0.61 8.41 -14.02
CA PRO A 95 -1.61 8.68 -15.04
C PRO A 95 -1.97 10.17 -15.09
N ALA A 96 -2.51 10.62 -16.22
CA ALA A 96 -2.84 12.05 -16.41
C ALA A 96 -3.82 12.62 -15.36
N ILE A 97 -4.59 11.77 -14.68
CA ILE A 97 -5.47 12.17 -13.57
C ILE A 97 -4.69 12.61 -12.31
N LEU A 98 -3.46 12.13 -12.14
CA LEU A 98 -2.52 12.50 -11.08
C LEU A 98 -1.56 13.62 -11.52
N ALA A 99 -1.71 14.14 -12.75
CA ALA A 99 -0.83 15.17 -13.28
C ALA A 99 -1.01 16.51 -12.53
N GLY A 100 0.05 16.95 -11.84
CA GLY A 100 0.11 18.26 -11.17
C GLY A 100 0.42 18.19 -9.68
N HIS A 101 0.38 17.00 -9.08
CA HIS A 101 0.83 16.80 -7.71
C HIS A 101 2.34 16.59 -7.69
N LEU A 102 3.06 17.40 -6.90
CA LEU A 102 4.53 17.39 -6.82
C LEU A 102 4.93 17.34 -5.35
N GLY A 103 5.65 16.29 -4.97
CA GLY A 103 6.10 16.09 -3.60
C GLY A 103 5.43 14.89 -2.95
N LEU A 104 5.45 14.84 -1.61
CA LEU A 104 4.87 13.74 -0.84
C LEU A 104 3.34 13.70 -0.89
N ASP A 105 2.69 14.83 -1.19
CA ASP A 105 1.24 14.91 -1.40
C ASP A 105 0.80 14.14 -2.65
N GLY A 106 1.54 14.25 -3.77
CA GLY A 106 1.29 13.43 -4.95
C GLY A 106 1.55 11.96 -4.66
N LEU A 107 2.75 11.65 -4.13
CA LEU A 107 3.16 10.28 -3.83
C LEU A 107 2.23 9.55 -2.85
N LEU A 108 1.40 10.25 -2.08
CA LEU A 108 0.38 9.61 -1.25
C LEU A 108 -0.67 8.86 -2.10
N ASP A 109 -1.09 9.43 -3.23
CA ASP A 109 -2.05 8.80 -4.15
C ASP A 109 -1.45 7.55 -4.81
N GLU A 110 -0.22 7.65 -5.31
CA GLU A 110 0.48 6.50 -5.88
C GLU A 110 0.76 5.42 -4.83
N ALA A 111 1.15 5.82 -3.61
CA ALA A 111 1.36 4.88 -2.52
C ALA A 111 0.06 4.15 -2.17
N TYR A 112 -1.04 4.88 -2.09
CA TYR A 112 -2.35 4.29 -1.84
C TYR A 112 -2.73 3.24 -2.89
N LEU A 113 -2.53 3.56 -4.18
CA LEU A 113 -2.75 2.59 -5.27
C LEU A 113 -1.89 1.33 -5.11
N ALA A 114 -0.60 1.47 -4.79
CA ALA A 114 0.28 0.32 -4.63
C ALA A 114 -0.11 -0.57 -3.42
N HIS A 115 -0.44 0.04 -2.29
CA HIS A 115 -0.92 -0.69 -1.11
C HIS A 115 -2.25 -1.38 -1.39
N ARG A 116 -3.20 -0.70 -2.03
CA ARG A 116 -4.51 -1.27 -2.37
C ARG A 116 -4.39 -2.43 -3.37
N LEU A 117 -3.50 -2.32 -4.36
CA LEU A 117 -3.24 -3.39 -5.31
C LEU A 117 -2.71 -4.64 -4.62
N VAL A 118 -1.79 -4.49 -3.67
CA VAL A 118 -1.26 -5.60 -2.88
C VAL A 118 -2.33 -6.20 -1.97
N GLU A 119 -3.18 -5.37 -1.38
CA GLU A 119 -4.32 -5.81 -0.56
C GLU A 119 -5.32 -6.64 -1.37
N GLU A 120 -5.69 -6.20 -2.58
CA GLU A 120 -6.59 -6.96 -3.46
C GLU A 120 -5.98 -8.30 -3.92
N VAL A 121 -4.68 -8.33 -4.22
CA VAL A 121 -3.99 -9.60 -4.50
C VAL A 121 -4.05 -10.52 -3.28
N ASN A 122 -3.84 -9.99 -2.07
CA ASN A 122 -3.95 -10.77 -0.84
C ASN A 122 -5.36 -11.33 -0.66
N ASP A 123 -6.40 -10.53 -0.87
CA ASP A 123 -7.79 -10.96 -0.73
C ASP A 123 -8.14 -12.08 -1.71
N LEU A 124 -7.66 -12.00 -2.95
CA LEU A 124 -7.79 -13.10 -3.91
C LEU A 124 -7.10 -14.37 -3.41
N TYR A 125 -5.88 -14.27 -2.91
CA TYR A 125 -5.16 -15.43 -2.40
C TYR A 125 -5.82 -16.01 -1.14
N ILE A 126 -6.33 -15.18 -0.24
CA ILE A 126 -7.12 -15.62 0.91
C ILE A 126 -8.37 -16.36 0.44
N LYS A 127 -9.08 -15.82 -0.56
CA LYS A 127 -10.29 -16.44 -1.12
C LYS A 127 -10.03 -17.82 -1.72
N HIS A 128 -8.91 -18.01 -2.43
CA HIS A 128 -8.60 -19.26 -3.12
C HIS A 128 -7.81 -20.28 -2.27
N PHE A 129 -6.98 -19.81 -1.33
CA PHE A 129 -6.03 -20.63 -0.58
C PHE A 129 -6.19 -20.55 0.94
N GLY A 130 -7.01 -19.63 1.45
CA GLY A 130 -7.25 -19.42 2.88
C GLY A 130 -6.14 -18.66 3.59
N GLN A 131 -5.14 -18.14 2.87
CA GLN A 131 -3.98 -17.43 3.42
C GLN A 131 -3.53 -16.31 2.47
N PRO A 132 -3.00 -15.19 3.00
CA PRO A 132 -2.50 -14.08 2.18
C PRO A 132 -1.18 -14.44 1.50
N LEU A 133 -0.92 -13.78 0.37
CA LEU A 133 0.37 -13.87 -0.30
C LEU A 133 1.44 -13.08 0.47
N ILE A 134 1.10 -11.87 0.91
CA ILE A 134 1.97 -10.93 1.60
C ILE A 134 1.39 -10.65 2.99
N PRO A 135 2.13 -10.87 4.08
CA PRO A 135 1.65 -10.75 5.45
C PRO A 135 1.73 -9.30 5.98
N ALA A 136 1.42 -8.33 5.12
CA ALA A 136 1.36 -6.92 5.50
C ALA A 136 -0.07 -6.56 5.91
N ASP A 137 -0.27 -6.17 7.17
CA ASP A 137 -1.54 -5.56 7.59
C ASP A 137 -1.47 -4.05 7.32
N THR A 138 -1.96 -3.67 6.13
CA THR A 138 -2.06 -2.28 5.68
C THR A 138 -3.46 -1.70 5.88
N THR A 139 -4.46 -2.50 6.25
CA THR A 139 -5.88 -2.15 6.28
C THR A 139 -6.16 -0.81 6.97
N VAL A 140 -5.61 -0.64 8.18
CA VAL A 140 -5.78 0.58 8.98
C VAL A 140 -5.09 1.78 8.31
N ALA A 141 -3.87 1.56 7.80
CA ALA A 141 -3.12 2.61 7.11
C ALA A 141 -3.82 3.04 5.80
N ASN A 142 -4.38 2.09 5.07
CA ASN A 142 -5.15 2.33 3.85
C ASN A 142 -6.39 3.14 4.13
N LEU A 143 -7.11 2.88 5.23
CA LEU A 143 -8.27 3.69 5.60
C LEU A 143 -7.89 5.14 5.93
N ILE A 144 -6.77 5.35 6.63
CA ILE A 144 -6.27 6.69 6.95
C ILE A 144 -5.85 7.41 5.67
N ALA A 145 -5.10 6.75 4.78
CA ALA A 145 -4.70 7.30 3.50
C ALA A 145 -5.92 7.66 2.63
N HIS A 146 -6.92 6.77 2.54
CA HIS A 146 -8.19 7.01 1.85
C HIS A 146 -8.88 8.29 2.33
N GLN A 147 -8.93 8.50 3.66
CA GLN A 147 -9.51 9.71 4.24
C GLN A 147 -8.71 10.99 3.94
N LEU A 148 -7.37 10.91 3.90
CA LEU A 148 -6.51 12.05 3.56
C LEU A 148 -6.60 12.43 2.07
N ILE A 149 -6.67 11.42 1.20
CA ILE A 149 -6.89 11.59 -0.25
C ILE A 149 -8.30 12.17 -0.50
N GLY A 150 -9.26 11.74 0.31
CA GLY A 150 -10.66 12.17 0.28
C GLY A 150 -11.53 11.16 -0.47
N GLU A 151 -12.73 10.92 0.07
CA GLU A 151 -13.59 9.80 -0.33
C GLU A 151 -13.87 9.72 -1.84
N ALA A 152 -14.19 10.86 -2.46
CA ALA A 152 -14.59 10.87 -3.88
C ALA A 152 -13.44 10.46 -4.82
N PHE A 153 -12.20 10.79 -4.47
CA PHE A 153 -11.04 10.47 -5.30
C PHE A 153 -10.49 9.09 -4.94
N ALA A 154 -10.38 8.77 -3.65
CA ALA A 154 -9.93 7.46 -3.20
C ALA A 154 -10.83 6.32 -3.72
N ASN A 155 -12.15 6.52 -3.80
CA ASN A 155 -13.06 5.54 -4.40
C ASN A 155 -12.81 5.33 -5.91
N GLN A 156 -12.36 6.34 -6.65
CA GLN A 156 -11.98 6.17 -8.06
C GLN A 156 -10.69 5.36 -8.20
N LEU A 157 -9.74 5.56 -7.27
CA LEU A 157 -8.52 4.79 -7.19
C LEU A 157 -8.83 3.31 -6.86
N ASP A 158 -9.75 3.06 -5.91
CA ASP A 158 -10.23 1.72 -5.58
C ASP A 158 -10.84 1.01 -6.80
N GLU A 159 -11.74 1.68 -7.54
CA GLU A 159 -12.35 1.12 -8.75
C GLU A 159 -11.30 0.80 -9.81
N ALA A 160 -10.31 1.69 -10.02
CA ALA A 160 -9.23 1.45 -10.97
C ALA A 160 -8.38 0.23 -10.59
N VAL A 161 -8.11 0.05 -9.30
CA VAL A 161 -7.37 -1.12 -8.80
C VAL A 161 -8.17 -2.40 -8.99
N HIS A 162 -9.46 -2.41 -8.63
CA HIS A 162 -10.33 -3.55 -8.83
C HIS A 162 -10.36 -4.00 -10.30
N HIS A 163 -10.55 -3.05 -11.22
CA HIS A 163 -10.55 -3.34 -12.65
C HIS A 163 -9.21 -3.90 -13.13
N ALA A 164 -8.08 -3.33 -12.69
CA ALA A 164 -6.77 -3.82 -13.07
C ALA A 164 -6.51 -5.25 -12.56
N VAL A 165 -6.93 -5.56 -11.33
CA VAL A 165 -6.76 -6.89 -10.74
C VAL A 165 -7.65 -7.92 -11.44
N ASP A 166 -8.92 -7.61 -11.67
CA ASP A 166 -9.87 -8.51 -12.33
C ASP A 166 -9.43 -8.86 -13.77
N GLU A 167 -8.84 -7.91 -14.50
CA GLU A 167 -8.32 -8.16 -15.85
C GLU A 167 -7.07 -9.04 -15.87
N MET A 168 -6.24 -8.99 -14.82
CA MET A 168 -4.95 -9.66 -14.77
C MET A 168 -4.96 -11.02 -14.05
N LEU A 169 -5.79 -11.16 -13.01
CA LEU A 169 -5.89 -12.33 -12.15
C LEU A 169 -7.28 -12.94 -12.27
N ASN A 170 -7.55 -13.61 -13.40
CA ASN A 170 -8.78 -14.37 -13.61
C ASN A 170 -8.71 -15.77 -12.97
N GLU A 171 -9.80 -16.56 -13.07
CA GLU A 171 -9.84 -17.93 -12.51
C GLU A 171 -8.73 -18.84 -13.06
N ASP A 172 -8.30 -18.63 -14.31
CA ASP A 172 -7.21 -19.41 -14.93
C ASP A 172 -5.84 -19.10 -14.31
N SER A 173 -5.63 -17.89 -13.78
CA SER A 173 -4.42 -17.52 -13.01
C SER A 173 -4.26 -18.38 -11.74
N PHE A 174 -5.35 -18.94 -11.23
CA PHE A 174 -5.40 -19.83 -10.07
C PHE A 174 -5.53 -21.32 -10.42
N ALA A 175 -5.10 -21.73 -11.62
CA ALA A 175 -5.14 -23.13 -12.05
C ALA A 175 -4.36 -24.10 -11.14
N LEU A 176 -4.68 -25.40 -11.22
CA LEU A 176 -4.19 -26.46 -10.33
C LEU A 176 -2.67 -26.50 -10.09
N GLU A 177 -1.85 -26.18 -11.09
CA GLU A 177 -0.38 -26.23 -10.95
C GLU A 177 0.17 -25.08 -10.06
N SER A 178 -0.39 -23.87 -10.16
CA SER A 178 -0.05 -22.76 -9.25
C SER A 178 -0.61 -22.99 -7.84
N VAL A 179 -1.75 -23.68 -7.76
CA VAL A 179 -2.37 -24.09 -6.49
C VAL A 179 -1.54 -25.13 -5.73
N GLU A 180 -0.98 -26.10 -6.44
CA GLU A 180 -0.14 -27.15 -5.86
C GLU A 180 1.21 -26.57 -5.38
N ALA A 181 1.87 -25.77 -6.22
CA ALA A 181 3.14 -25.12 -5.87
C ALA A 181 3.00 -24.22 -4.63
N TYR A 182 2.00 -23.33 -4.61
CA TYR A 182 1.78 -22.43 -3.47
C TYR A 182 1.46 -23.19 -2.18
N ARG A 183 0.65 -24.26 -2.25
CA ARG A 183 0.30 -25.10 -1.08
C ARG A 183 1.48 -25.90 -0.53
N GLU A 184 2.41 -26.33 -1.37
CA GLU A 184 3.61 -27.04 -0.92
C GLU A 184 4.61 -26.09 -0.24
N GLN A 185 4.80 -24.89 -0.78
CA GLN A 185 5.72 -23.89 -0.20
C GLN A 185 5.21 -23.22 1.07
N LEU A 186 3.89 -23.12 1.29
CA LEU A 186 3.30 -22.67 2.55
C LEU A 186 3.71 -23.51 3.78
N LYS A 187 4.24 -24.72 3.56
CA LYS A 187 4.78 -25.59 4.62
C LYS A 187 6.26 -25.32 4.90
N SER A 188 6.91 -24.42 4.17
CA SER A 188 8.33 -24.14 4.36
C SER A 188 8.56 -23.19 5.55
N PRO A 189 9.54 -23.47 6.42
CA PRO A 189 9.89 -22.59 7.53
C PRO A 189 10.39 -21.21 7.08
N GLU A 190 10.96 -21.10 5.88
CA GLU A 190 11.46 -19.84 5.33
C GLU A 190 10.33 -18.83 5.08
N THR A 191 9.20 -19.30 4.53
CA THR A 191 8.00 -18.48 4.28
C THR A 191 7.44 -17.95 5.61
N GLU A 192 7.31 -18.81 6.62
CA GLU A 192 6.83 -18.42 7.94
C GLU A 192 7.76 -17.40 8.65
N ALA A 193 9.08 -17.53 8.45
CA ALA A 193 10.06 -16.59 8.97
C ALA A 193 10.06 -15.25 8.22
N ALA A 194 9.82 -15.25 6.90
CA ALA A 194 9.56 -14.02 6.14
C ALA A 194 8.31 -13.31 6.67
N TRP A 195 7.28 -14.08 7.04
CA TRP A 195 6.04 -13.52 7.57
C TRP A 195 6.16 -12.85 8.94
N LYS A 196 6.96 -13.43 9.85
CA LYS A 196 7.18 -12.83 11.18
C LYS A 196 8.00 -11.54 11.17
N ARG A 197 8.71 -11.26 10.07
CA ARG A 197 9.57 -10.08 9.92
C ARG A 197 8.79 -8.84 9.47
N TRP A 198 7.57 -8.99 8.98
CA TRP A 198 6.83 -7.86 8.43
C TRP A 198 6.13 -7.04 9.53
N PRO A 199 6.36 -5.72 9.60
CA PRO A 199 5.75 -4.87 10.61
C PRO A 199 4.29 -4.51 10.32
N CYS A 200 3.50 -4.31 11.39
CA CYS A 200 2.20 -3.64 11.32
C CYS A 200 2.41 -2.12 11.33
N LEU A 201 2.21 -1.47 10.18
CA LEU A 201 2.64 -0.09 9.92
C LEU A 201 1.91 0.95 10.80
N SER A 202 0.59 0.85 10.94
CA SER A 202 -0.23 1.78 11.73
C SER A 202 0.18 1.81 13.21
N ARG A 203 0.37 0.62 13.81
CA ARG A 203 0.82 0.45 15.19
C ARG A 203 2.25 0.95 15.41
N GLN A 204 3.14 0.80 14.43
CA GLN A 204 4.51 1.31 14.54
C GLN A 204 4.59 2.84 14.49
N LEU A 205 3.64 3.50 13.82
CA LEU A 205 3.62 4.94 13.64
C LEU A 205 2.77 5.69 14.68
N GLY A 206 2.08 4.94 15.54
CA GLY A 206 1.22 5.46 16.60
C GLY A 206 -0.10 6.03 16.08
N VAL A 207 -0.64 5.45 15.01
CA VAL A 207 -1.96 5.81 14.48
C VAL A 207 -2.87 4.60 14.55
N GLU A 208 -4.00 4.73 15.24
CA GLU A 208 -4.94 3.63 15.46
C GLU A 208 -6.37 4.07 15.13
N LEU A 209 -7.19 3.12 14.67
CA LEU A 209 -8.63 3.31 14.54
C LEU A 209 -9.30 2.93 15.84
N ALA A 210 -9.94 3.90 16.49
CA ALA A 210 -10.79 3.65 17.64
C ALA A 210 -12.19 3.24 17.15
N LEU A 211 -12.37 1.98 16.79
CA LEU A 211 -13.67 1.45 16.32
C LEU A 211 -14.70 1.23 17.46
N ASP A 212 -14.31 1.45 18.72
CA ASP A 212 -15.15 1.23 19.91
C ASP A 212 -15.61 2.54 20.58
N GLN A 213 -16.25 3.45 19.84
CA GLN A 213 -17.07 4.49 20.47
C GLN A 213 -18.56 4.20 20.26
N PRO A 214 -19.32 3.88 21.31
CA PRO A 214 -20.78 3.85 21.21
C PRO A 214 -21.26 5.28 20.94
N ALA A 215 -22.20 5.40 20.00
CA ALA A 215 -22.92 6.63 19.67
C ALA A 215 -23.64 7.24 20.88
#